data_AF-C5MJL3-F1
#
_entry.id   AF-C5MJL3-F1
#
_cell.length_a   1.000
_cell.length_b   1.000
_cell.length_c   1.000
_cell.angle_alpha   90.00
_cell.angle_beta   90.00
_cell.angle_gamma   90.00
#
_symmetry.space_group_name_H-M   'P 1'
#
loop_
_entity.id
_entity.type
_entity.pdbx_description
1 polymer ?
#
loop_
_entity_poly.entity_id
_entity_poly.type
_entity_poly.pdbx_seq_one_letter_code
_entity_poly.pdbx_strand_id
1 'polypeptide(L)'
;MEWLISSNLLECTKLKSLFLVHNNLLSFDTACLPKSLTILNLSSNKIKTLVGDFSSTNIEKLYLQHNDLRNSFSNRWEQRVFFGPSIKFVDVICNHLSKYDVAGILDDLSNKPQFDILNVEQSLCVDLPDPYKEQARKVRKLNH
;
A
#
# COMPACT_ATOMS: atom_id res chain seq x y z
N MET A 1 -10.34 0.59 -16.72
CA MET A 1 -8.88 0.33 -16.66
C MET A 1 -8.18 0.50 -18.00
N GLU A 2 -8.90 0.54 -19.13
CA GLU A 2 -8.30 0.76 -20.47
C GLU A 2 -7.40 1.99 -20.55
N TRP A 3 -7.75 3.07 -19.84
CA TRP A 3 -6.95 4.30 -19.82
C TRP A 3 -5.52 4.09 -19.27
N LEU A 4 -5.33 3.21 -18.29
CA LEU A 4 -4.01 3.00 -17.66
C LEU A 4 -3.08 2.25 -18.62
N ILE A 5 -3.62 1.27 -19.34
CA ILE A 5 -2.92 0.51 -20.37
C ILE A 5 -2.61 1.42 -21.57
N SER A 6 -3.57 2.25 -21.98
CA SER A 6 -3.38 3.18 -23.11
C SER A 6 -2.50 4.39 -22.78
N SER A 7 -2.10 4.57 -21.51
CA SER A 7 -1.26 5.70 -21.07
C SER A 7 0.23 5.47 -21.32
N ASN A 8 0.64 4.28 -21.78
CA ASN A 8 2.06 3.90 -21.97
C ASN A 8 2.95 4.21 -20.75
N LEU A 9 2.39 4.09 -19.53
CA LEU A 9 3.11 4.42 -18.29
C LEU A 9 4.40 3.60 -18.14
N LEU A 10 4.42 2.37 -18.65
CA LEU A 10 5.60 1.50 -18.65
C LEU A 10 6.77 2.07 -19.45
N GLU A 11 6.51 2.88 -20.49
CA GLU A 11 7.54 3.50 -21.33
C GLU A 11 8.15 4.75 -20.67
N CYS A 12 7.51 5.26 -19.61
CA CYS A 12 7.95 6.44 -18.89
C CYS A 12 9.11 6.12 -17.93
N THR A 13 10.26 5.70 -18.48
CA THR A 13 11.46 5.21 -17.76
C THR A 13 12.14 6.23 -16.83
N LYS A 14 11.74 7.50 -16.88
CA LYS A 14 12.22 8.56 -15.99
C LYS A 14 11.19 9.00 -14.96
N LEU A 15 9.95 8.50 -15.02
CA LEU A 15 8.88 8.90 -14.11
C LEU A 15 9.22 8.45 -12.69
N LYS A 16 9.27 9.40 -11.76
CA LYS A 16 9.59 9.15 -10.34
C LYS A 16 8.37 9.20 -9.43
N SER A 17 7.42 10.09 -9.73
CA SER A 17 6.23 10.29 -8.92
C SER A 17 4.98 10.29 -9.79
N LEU A 18 3.94 9.60 -9.35
CA LEU A 18 2.65 9.54 -10.00
C LEU A 18 1.56 9.84 -8.97
N PHE A 19 0.79 10.91 -9.23
CA PHE A 19 -0.30 11.35 -8.37
C PHE A 19 -1.61 11.22 -9.14
N LEU A 20 -2.51 10.38 -8.64
CA LEU A 20 -3.84 10.12 -9.17
C LEU A 20 -4.91 10.39 -8.10
N VAL A 21 -4.65 11.38 -7.25
CA VAL A 21 -5.49 11.76 -6.10
C VAL A 21 -6.84 12.29 -6.57
N HIS A 22 -7.91 12.03 -5.80
CA HIS A 22 -9.26 12.56 -6.07
C HIS A 22 -9.83 12.18 -7.44
N ASN A 23 -9.63 10.92 -7.82
CA ASN A 23 -10.28 10.33 -9.00
C ASN A 23 -11.36 9.33 -8.58
N ASN A 24 -12.03 8.71 -9.55
CA ASN A 24 -13.08 7.69 -9.32
C ASN A 24 -12.58 6.28 -9.66
N LEU A 25 -11.29 5.99 -9.41
CA LEU A 25 -10.74 4.67 -9.72
C LEU A 25 -11.37 3.60 -8.82
N LEU A 26 -11.95 2.57 -9.43
CA LEU A 26 -12.56 1.42 -8.74
C LEU A 26 -11.57 0.28 -8.54
N SER A 27 -10.55 0.20 -9.39
CA SER A 27 -9.45 -0.76 -9.31
C SER A 27 -8.16 -0.11 -9.79
N PHE A 28 -7.04 -0.71 -9.42
CA PHE A 28 -5.72 -0.31 -9.88
C PHE A 28 -4.86 -1.54 -10.15
N ASP A 29 -4.12 -1.53 -11.26
CA ASP A 29 -3.26 -2.63 -11.69
C ASP A 29 -1.81 -2.18 -11.55
N THR A 30 -1.08 -2.88 -10.69
CA THR A 30 0.30 -2.54 -10.37
C THR A 30 1.26 -2.92 -11.50
N ALA A 31 0.85 -3.81 -12.42
CA ALA A 31 1.68 -4.25 -13.54
C ALA A 31 1.97 -3.14 -14.56
N CYS A 32 1.17 -2.06 -14.56
CA CYS A 32 1.35 -0.92 -15.46
C CYS A 32 2.37 0.12 -14.95
N LEU A 33 2.99 -0.11 -13.79
CA LEU A 33 3.89 0.86 -13.16
C LEU A 33 5.32 0.77 -13.72
N PRO A 34 5.93 1.90 -14.15
CA PRO A 34 7.32 1.87 -14.60
C PRO A 34 8.26 1.60 -13.42
N LYS A 35 9.34 0.85 -13.68
CA LYS A 35 10.35 0.51 -12.65
C LYS A 35 11.07 1.73 -12.07
N SER A 36 11.02 2.88 -12.73
CA SER A 36 11.62 4.11 -12.24
C SER A 36 10.81 4.78 -11.12
N LEU A 37 9.54 4.41 -10.95
CA LEU A 37 8.61 5.03 -10.02
C LEU A 37 8.95 4.70 -8.57
N THR A 38 9.05 5.74 -7.74
CA THR A 38 9.35 5.62 -6.30
C THR A 38 8.22 6.18 -5.43
N ILE A 39 7.36 7.05 -5.96
CA ILE A 39 6.22 7.61 -5.23
C ILE A 39 4.94 7.35 -6.03
N LEU A 40 3.98 6.70 -5.40
CA LEU A 40 2.65 6.48 -5.96
C LEU A 40 1.59 6.99 -4.98
N ASN A 41 0.75 7.91 -5.47
CA ASN A 41 -0.37 8.41 -4.70
C ASN A 41 -1.69 8.13 -5.39
N LEU A 42 -2.46 7.22 -4.79
CA LEU A 42 -3.79 6.77 -5.20
C LEU A 42 -4.87 7.19 -4.18
N SER A 43 -4.54 8.11 -3.27
CA SER A 43 -5.44 8.51 -2.20
C SER A 43 -6.72 9.16 -2.71
N SER A 44 -7.78 9.09 -1.91
CA SER A 44 -9.08 9.68 -2.21
C SER A 44 -9.66 9.19 -3.54
N ASN A 45 -9.69 7.87 -3.72
CA ASN A 45 -10.35 7.20 -4.84
C ASN A 45 -11.48 6.30 -4.32
N LYS A 46 -11.92 5.32 -5.12
CA LYS A 46 -12.92 4.31 -4.74
C LYS A 46 -12.38 2.90 -4.96
N ILE A 47 -11.06 2.73 -4.79
CA ILE A 47 -10.36 1.50 -5.16
C ILE A 47 -10.79 0.40 -4.19
N LYS A 48 -11.40 -0.64 -4.77
CA LYS A 48 -11.82 -1.87 -4.08
C LYS A 48 -10.90 -3.05 -4.39
N THR A 49 -10.13 -2.93 -5.46
CA THR A 49 -9.32 -4.04 -5.96
C THR A 49 -7.98 -3.53 -6.46
N LEU A 50 -6.92 -4.06 -5.86
CA LEU A 50 -5.55 -3.96 -6.37
C LEU A 50 -5.24 -5.25 -7.12
N VAL A 51 -5.08 -5.14 -8.43
CA VAL A 51 -4.67 -6.25 -9.29
C VAL A 51 -3.15 -6.36 -9.23
N GLY A 52 -2.66 -7.56 -8.90
CA GLY A 52 -1.24 -7.81 -8.67
C GLY A 52 -0.76 -7.45 -7.27
N ASP A 53 0.51 -7.09 -7.18
CA ASP A 53 1.21 -6.65 -5.97
C ASP A 53 2.31 -5.63 -6.33
N PHE A 54 2.91 -5.01 -5.33
CA PHE A 54 4.01 -4.05 -5.48
C PHE A 54 5.39 -4.69 -5.28
N SER A 55 5.50 -6.02 -5.17
CA SER A 55 6.73 -6.73 -4.83
C SER A 55 7.90 -6.43 -5.76
N SER A 56 7.61 -6.30 -7.05
CA SER A 56 8.59 -6.06 -8.10
C SER A 56 8.81 -4.57 -8.40
N THR A 57 8.19 -3.67 -7.64
CA THR A 57 8.28 -2.22 -7.85
C THR A 57 9.41 -1.61 -7.01
N ASN A 58 9.86 -0.42 -7.40
CA ASN A 58 10.81 0.38 -6.60
C ASN A 58 10.08 1.46 -5.77
N ILE A 59 8.80 1.24 -5.45
CA ILE A 59 8.02 2.20 -4.68
C ILE A 59 8.59 2.31 -3.27
N GLU A 60 8.89 3.54 -2.87
CA GLU A 60 9.33 3.91 -1.53
C GLU A 60 8.19 4.50 -0.71
N LYS A 61 7.26 5.24 -1.34
CA LYS A 61 6.11 5.85 -0.69
C LYS A 61 4.82 5.52 -1.42
N LEU A 62 3.88 4.89 -0.71
CA LEU A 62 2.59 4.48 -1.22
C LEU A 62 1.46 5.11 -0.40
N TYR A 63 0.63 5.90 -1.07
CA TYR A 63 -0.53 6.55 -0.46
C TYR A 63 -1.81 5.92 -1.02
N LEU A 64 -2.55 5.22 -0.17
CA LEU A 64 -3.80 4.53 -0.48
C LEU A 64 -4.97 5.02 0.39
N GLN A 65 -4.76 6.04 1.24
CA GLN A 65 -5.79 6.50 2.17
C GLN A 65 -7.06 6.98 1.46
N HIS A 66 -8.21 6.85 2.12
CA HIS A 66 -9.53 7.16 1.55
C HIS A 66 -9.83 6.36 0.28
N ASN A 67 -9.83 5.04 0.41
CA ASN A 67 -10.28 4.07 -0.60
C ASN A 67 -11.19 3.02 0.08
N ASP A 68 -11.46 1.88 -0.56
CA ASP A 68 -12.31 0.80 -0.03
C ASP A 68 -11.60 -0.56 -0.13
N LEU A 69 -10.37 -0.62 0.41
CA LEU A 69 -9.48 -1.78 0.35
C LEU A 69 -9.80 -2.88 1.38
N ARG A 70 -11.04 -2.95 1.86
CA ARG A 70 -11.50 -4.00 2.79
C ARG A 70 -11.14 -5.40 2.26
N ASN A 71 -10.56 -6.24 3.12
CA ASN A 71 -10.14 -7.61 2.82
C ASN A 71 -9.10 -7.73 1.69
N SER A 72 -8.47 -6.63 1.24
CA SER A 72 -7.47 -6.66 0.17
C SER A 72 -6.15 -7.30 0.61
N PHE A 73 -5.91 -7.37 1.93
CA PHE A 73 -4.66 -7.86 2.52
C PHE A 73 -4.86 -9.10 3.40
N SER A 74 -6.09 -9.37 3.85
CA SER A 74 -6.42 -10.44 4.80
C SER A 74 -6.09 -11.87 4.33
N ASN A 75 -6.02 -12.12 3.02
CA ASN A 75 -5.80 -13.45 2.45
C ASN A 75 -4.39 -13.65 1.86
N ARG A 76 -3.48 -12.70 2.04
CA ARG A 76 -2.14 -12.73 1.42
C ARG A 76 -1.01 -13.19 2.35
N TRP A 77 -1.35 -13.68 3.53
CA TRP A 77 -0.41 -14.25 4.52
C TRP A 77 0.35 -15.47 3.99
N GLU A 78 -0.21 -16.20 3.02
CA GLU A 78 0.48 -17.31 2.34
C GLU A 78 1.50 -16.83 1.29
N GLN A 79 1.28 -15.64 0.72
CA GLN A 79 2.10 -15.10 -0.36
C GLN A 79 3.24 -14.21 0.15
N ARG A 80 3.14 -13.62 1.35
CA ARG A 80 4.17 -12.83 2.08
C ARG A 80 4.93 -11.76 1.28
N VAL A 81 4.49 -11.41 0.08
CA VAL A 81 5.23 -10.52 -0.82
C VAL A 81 4.25 -9.60 -1.55
N PHE A 82 3.60 -8.69 -0.82
CA PHE A 82 2.77 -7.65 -1.42
C PHE A 82 3.57 -6.37 -1.68
N PHE A 83 4.45 -5.97 -0.76
CA PHE A 83 5.30 -4.79 -0.92
C PHE A 83 6.71 -5.14 -1.41
N GLY A 84 7.32 -4.24 -2.17
CA GLY A 84 8.72 -4.36 -2.60
C GLY A 84 9.72 -4.02 -1.48
N PRO A 85 10.99 -4.43 -1.59
CA PRO A 85 12.02 -4.21 -0.55
C PRO A 85 12.37 -2.72 -0.31
N SER A 86 12.08 -1.86 -1.28
CA SER A 86 12.35 -0.42 -1.21
C SER A 86 11.28 0.37 -0.44
N ILE A 87 10.18 -0.26 -0.02
CA ILE A 87 9.08 0.44 0.65
C ILE A 87 9.55 1.03 1.98
N LYS A 88 9.22 2.30 2.21
CA LYS A 88 9.57 3.06 3.41
C LYS A 88 8.33 3.56 4.14
N PHE A 89 7.32 3.94 3.35
CA PHE A 89 6.11 4.58 3.84
C PHE A 89 4.87 4.00 3.16
N VAL A 90 3.87 3.61 3.95
CA VAL A 90 2.56 3.15 3.47
C VAL A 90 1.47 3.89 4.24
N ASP A 91 0.51 4.50 3.53
CA ASP A 91 -0.69 5.06 4.15
C ASP A 91 -1.93 4.36 3.66
N VAL A 92 -2.65 3.72 4.57
CA VAL A 92 -3.89 2.98 4.30
C VAL A 92 -5.04 3.45 5.20
N ILE A 93 -4.95 4.64 5.81
CA ILE A 93 -6.03 5.19 6.64
C ILE A 93 -7.34 5.32 5.83
N CYS A 94 -8.48 5.14 6.49
CA CYS A 94 -9.81 5.24 5.91
C CYS A 94 -10.01 4.29 4.71
N ASN A 95 -9.71 3.00 4.92
CA ASN A 95 -9.89 1.96 3.89
C ASN A 95 -10.88 0.85 4.27
N HIS A 96 -11.61 1.01 5.38
CA HIS A 96 -12.49 -0.03 5.93
C HIS A 96 -11.75 -1.37 6.16
N LEU A 97 -10.47 -1.28 6.53
CA LEU A 97 -9.64 -2.44 6.79
C LEU A 97 -10.13 -3.22 8.00
N SER A 98 -10.01 -4.54 7.94
CA SER A 98 -10.19 -5.41 9.09
C SER A 98 -8.88 -5.57 9.87
N LYS A 99 -8.94 -6.10 11.10
CA LYS A 99 -7.73 -6.44 11.87
C LYS A 99 -6.84 -7.46 11.13
N TYR A 100 -7.44 -8.34 10.32
CA TYR A 100 -6.71 -9.32 9.51
C TYR A 100 -5.97 -8.67 8.35
N ASP A 101 -6.54 -7.61 7.74
CA ASP A 101 -5.83 -6.82 6.74
C ASP A 101 -4.58 -6.16 7.33
N VAL A 102 -4.74 -5.54 8.51
CA VAL A 102 -3.62 -4.89 9.22
C VAL A 102 -2.55 -5.92 9.59
N ALA A 103 -2.93 -7.09 10.09
CA ALA A 103 -1.99 -8.16 10.38
C ALA A 103 -1.23 -8.64 9.13
N GLY A 104 -1.92 -8.80 7.99
CA GLY A 104 -1.29 -9.16 6.72
C GLY A 104 -0.31 -8.11 6.21
N ILE A 105 -0.67 -6.82 6.32
CA ILE A 105 0.22 -5.70 5.98
C ILE A 105 1.48 -5.72 6.87
N LEU A 106 1.30 -5.88 8.19
CA LEU A 106 2.41 -5.91 9.15
C LEU A 106 3.33 -7.12 8.93
N ASP A 107 2.77 -8.30 8.68
CA ASP A 107 3.56 -9.52 8.40
C ASP A 107 4.47 -9.32 7.19
N ASP A 108 3.94 -8.76 6.10
CA ASP A 108 4.72 -8.47 4.90
C ASP A 108 5.78 -7.37 5.12
N LEU A 109 5.39 -6.27 5.78
CA LEU A 109 6.29 -5.14 6.05
C LEU A 109 7.39 -5.46 7.08
N SER A 110 7.16 -6.42 7.98
CA SER A 110 8.11 -6.78 9.05
C SER A 110 9.49 -7.21 8.54
N ASN A 111 9.57 -7.72 7.30
CA ASN A 111 10.79 -8.18 6.66
C ASN A 111 11.37 -7.16 5.66
N LYS A 112 10.80 -5.95 5.56
CA LYS A 112 11.23 -4.94 4.60
C LYS A 112 12.35 -4.08 5.19
N PRO A 113 13.56 -4.10 4.62
CA PRO A 113 14.76 -3.56 5.28
C PRO A 113 14.75 -2.03 5.41
N GLN A 114 13.98 -1.33 4.58
CA GLN A 114 13.92 0.14 4.55
C GLN A 114 12.61 0.70 5.12
N PHE A 115 11.74 -0.16 5.64
CA PHE A 115 10.41 0.23 6.08
C PHE A 115 10.46 1.01 7.40
N ASP A 116 9.76 2.16 7.45
CA ASP A 116 9.79 3.10 8.58
C ASP A 116 8.37 3.39 9.10
N ILE A 117 7.41 3.72 8.22
CA ILE A 117 6.11 4.27 8.64
C ILE A 117 4.93 3.58 7.92
N LEU A 118 3.94 3.18 8.70
CA LEU A 118 2.62 2.71 8.25
C LEU A 118 1.55 3.51 9.00
N ASN A 119 0.76 4.23 8.23
CA ASN A 119 -0.42 4.92 8.72
C ASN A 119 -1.63 4.00 8.56
N VAL A 120 -2.30 3.70 9.66
CA VAL A 120 -3.49 2.85 9.73
C VAL A 120 -4.37 3.32 10.90
N GLU A 121 -5.67 3.00 10.87
CA GLU A 121 -6.61 3.40 11.90
C GLU A 121 -6.18 2.90 13.29
N GLN A 122 -6.01 3.83 14.24
CA GLN A 122 -5.54 3.51 15.59
C GLN A 122 -6.44 2.49 16.30
N SER A 123 -7.74 2.50 16.02
CA SER A 123 -8.72 1.54 16.56
C SER A 123 -8.43 0.10 16.15
N LEU A 124 -7.82 -0.13 14.98
CA LEU A 124 -7.44 -1.46 14.51
C LEU A 124 -6.15 -1.98 15.17
N CYS A 125 -5.35 -1.10 15.78
CA CYS A 125 -4.10 -1.46 16.43
C CYS A 125 -4.25 -1.96 17.87
N VAL A 126 -5.40 -1.72 18.53
CA VAL A 126 -5.56 -1.92 19.98
C VAL A 126 -5.61 -3.41 20.37
N ASP A 127 -6.13 -4.26 19.48
CA ASP A 127 -6.37 -5.69 19.73
C ASP A 127 -5.58 -6.63 18.81
N LEU A 128 -4.47 -6.15 18.24
CA LEU A 128 -3.61 -7.03 17.44
C LEU A 128 -2.98 -8.10 18.35
N PRO A 129 -2.80 -9.36 17.89
CA PRO A 129 -2.07 -10.37 18.65
C PRO A 129 -0.65 -9.88 19.01
N ASP A 130 -0.13 -10.34 20.15
CA ASP A 130 1.10 -9.80 20.76
C ASP A 130 2.40 -9.83 19.91
N PRO A 131 2.59 -10.60 18.81
CA PRO A 131 3.73 -10.36 17.91
C PRO A 131 3.59 -9.08 17.07
N TYR A 132 2.37 -8.61 16.80
CA TYR A 132 2.09 -7.47 15.92
C TYR A 132 2.01 -6.13 16.67
N LYS A 133 1.73 -6.15 17.98
CA LYS A 133 1.72 -4.93 18.82
C LYS A 133 3.11 -4.28 18.92
N GLU A 134 4.16 -5.08 19.07
CA GLU A 134 5.55 -4.59 19.12
C GLU A 134 6.03 -4.09 17.75
N GLN A 135 5.59 -4.73 16.66
CA GLN A 135 5.86 -4.25 15.30
C GLN A 135 5.12 -2.93 15.01
N ALA A 136 3.84 -2.81 15.39
CA ALA A 136 3.06 -1.59 15.25
C ALA A 136 3.58 -0.43 16.11
N ARG A 137 4.31 -0.70 17.21
CA ARG A 137 4.96 0.33 18.03
C ARG A 137 6.15 1.00 17.34
N LYS A 138 6.95 0.26 16.56
CA LYS A 138 8.07 0.82 15.77
C LYS A 138 7.64 1.71 14.61
N VAL A 139 6.38 1.56 14.20
CA VAL A 139 5.75 2.20 13.04
C VAL A 139 5.10 3.55 13.39
N ARG A 140 5.05 3.91 14.68
CA ARG A 140 4.47 5.18 15.15
C ARG A 140 5.50 6.31 15.08
N LYS A 141 5.48 7.09 14.00
CA LYS A 141 5.69 8.54 14.14
C LYS A 141 4.32 9.21 14.06
N LEU A 142 3.79 9.41 15.27
CA LEU A 142 2.66 10.29 15.56
C LEU A 142 2.83 11.60 14.78
N ASN A 143 1.92 11.88 13.87
CA ASN A 143 1.70 13.26 13.47
C ASN A 143 0.72 13.86 14.48
N HIS A 144 1.15 14.98 15.06
CA HIS A 144 0.43 15.82 16.01
C HIS A 144 -0.99 16.18 15.56
#